data_AF-A0A258C777-F1
#
_entry.id   AF-A0A258C777-F1
#
_cell.length_a   1.000
_cell.length_b   1.000
_cell.length_c   1.000
_cell.angle_alpha   90.00
_cell.angle_beta   90.00
_cell.angle_gamma   90.00
#
_symmetry.space_group_name_H-M   'P 1'
#
loop_
_entity.id
_entity.type
_entity.pdbx_description
1 polymer ?
#
loop_
_entity_poly.entity_id
_entity_poly.type
_entity_poly.pdbx_seq_one_letter_code
_entity_poly.pdbx_strand_id
1 'polypeptide(L)'
;AIIDEYSPQLVLLAGFMRILTPAFVRHYQGRLLNIHPSLLPKYKGLDTHRRALEAGDSEHGCSVHFVTEELDGGPVALQAAFSIGNENNIDALTSRVHAAEHVIYPLAVRWFAEGRLRLGAQGAMLDDILLPVTGHLIRI
;
A
#
# COMPACT_ATOMS: atom_id res chain seq x y z
N ALA A 1 11.92 -15.64 -13.47
CA ALA A 1 12.85 -16.80 -13.40
C ALA A 1 12.39 -17.89 -12.42
N ILE A 2 12.06 -17.63 -11.15
CA ILE A 2 11.36 -18.62 -10.28
C ILE A 2 9.88 -18.25 -10.11
N ILE A 3 9.60 -16.97 -9.82
CA ILE A 3 8.23 -16.46 -9.66
C ILE A 3 7.36 -16.80 -10.88
N ASP A 4 7.92 -16.66 -12.10
CA ASP A 4 7.18 -16.91 -13.34
C ASP A 4 6.83 -18.39 -13.57
N GLU A 5 7.51 -19.33 -12.93
CA GLU A 5 7.18 -20.77 -13.04
C GLU A 5 5.78 -21.06 -12.46
N TYR A 6 5.32 -20.23 -11.52
CA TYR A 6 3.97 -20.31 -10.95
C TYR A 6 2.91 -19.59 -11.77
N SER A 7 3.27 -18.97 -12.91
CA SER A 7 2.37 -18.17 -13.75
C SER A 7 1.48 -17.20 -12.96
N PRO A 8 2.04 -16.41 -12.01
CA PRO A 8 1.22 -15.63 -11.10
C PRO A 8 0.47 -14.55 -11.87
N GLN A 9 -0.79 -14.32 -11.51
CA GLN A 9 -1.57 -13.19 -12.04
C GLN A 9 -1.30 -11.89 -11.27
N LEU A 10 -0.81 -12.02 -10.02
CA LEU A 10 -0.51 -10.92 -9.11
C LEU A 10 0.68 -11.31 -8.24
N VAL A 11 1.61 -10.37 -8.03
CA VAL A 11 2.73 -10.49 -7.08
C VAL A 11 2.51 -9.50 -5.94
N LEU A 12 2.69 -9.99 -4.70
CA LEU A 12 2.45 -9.22 -3.48
C LEU A 12 3.74 -9.05 -2.69
N LEU A 13 4.05 -7.82 -2.33
CA LEU A 13 5.14 -7.48 -1.41
C LEU A 13 4.56 -7.25 -0.01
N ALA A 14 4.75 -8.23 0.86
CA ALA A 14 4.33 -8.17 2.26
C ALA A 14 5.57 -8.13 3.16
N GLY A 15 6.00 -6.94 3.56
CA GLY A 15 7.23 -6.77 4.36
C GLY A 15 8.53 -7.07 3.58
N PHE A 16 8.53 -6.89 2.26
CA PHE A 16 9.71 -7.16 1.43
C PHE A 16 10.71 -5.99 1.47
N MET A 17 11.74 -6.10 2.32
CA MET A 17 12.67 -5.01 2.64
C MET A 17 13.84 -4.84 1.64
N ARG A 18 13.65 -5.16 0.35
CA ARG A 18 14.69 -4.95 -0.67
C ARG A 18 14.17 -4.10 -1.81
N ILE A 19 14.99 -3.15 -2.24
CA ILE A 19 14.71 -2.33 -3.43
C ILE A 19 14.73 -3.25 -4.65
N LEU A 20 13.63 -3.23 -5.40
CA LEU A 20 13.48 -3.99 -6.63
C LEU A 20 14.14 -3.25 -7.79
N THR A 21 14.76 -4.00 -8.70
CA THR A 21 15.36 -3.40 -9.89
C THR A 21 14.26 -2.89 -10.84
N PRO A 22 14.53 -1.85 -11.64
CA PRO A 22 13.57 -1.37 -12.66
C PRO A 22 13.09 -2.47 -13.61
N ALA A 23 13.96 -3.40 -13.98
CA ALA A 23 13.59 -4.54 -14.82
C ALA A 23 12.55 -5.46 -14.16
N PHE A 24 12.69 -5.73 -12.86
CA PHE A 24 11.71 -6.52 -12.10
C PHE A 24 10.35 -5.81 -12.04
N VAL A 25 10.36 -4.51 -11.73
CA VAL A 25 9.14 -3.71 -11.63
C VAL A 25 8.40 -3.69 -12.97
N ARG A 26 9.11 -3.44 -14.08
CA ARG A 26 8.50 -3.44 -15.42
C ARG A 26 7.91 -4.80 -15.79
N HIS A 27 8.57 -5.90 -15.43
CA HIS A 27 8.10 -7.25 -15.72
C HIS A 27 6.77 -7.60 -15.02
N TYR A 28 6.51 -7.02 -13.85
CA TYR A 28 5.26 -7.18 -13.10
C TYR A 28 4.40 -5.90 -13.07
N GLN A 29 4.61 -4.96 -14.00
CA GLN A 29 3.90 -3.69 -14.01
C GLN A 29 2.38 -3.90 -14.10
N GLY A 30 1.63 -3.19 -13.25
CA GLY A 30 0.18 -3.32 -13.15
C GLY A 30 -0.32 -4.58 -12.45
N ARG A 31 0.59 -5.47 -12.03
CA ARG A 31 0.30 -6.72 -11.32
C ARG A 31 1.30 -7.01 -10.19
N LEU A 32 1.84 -5.94 -9.61
CA LEU A 32 2.73 -5.92 -8.47
C LEU A 32 2.18 -4.92 -7.45
N LEU A 33 1.71 -5.42 -6.30
CA LEU A 33 1.18 -4.60 -5.21
C LEU A 33 2.08 -4.67 -4.00
N ASN A 34 2.23 -3.54 -3.32
CA ASN A 34 2.90 -3.43 -2.02
C ASN A 34 1.94 -2.83 -1.00
N ILE A 35 2.12 -3.19 0.27
CA ILE A 35 1.50 -2.50 1.39
C ILE A 35 2.57 -1.72 2.16
N HIS A 36 2.26 -0.46 2.46
CA HIS A 36 3.18 0.47 3.11
C HIS A 36 2.55 1.04 4.40
N PRO A 37 3.26 1.04 5.55
CA PRO A 37 2.70 1.39 6.85
C PRO A 37 2.61 2.92 7.09
N SER A 38 2.10 3.67 6.11
CA SER A 38 1.75 5.08 6.24
C SER A 38 0.61 5.49 5.31
N LEU A 39 0.09 6.70 5.52
CA LEU A 39 -0.82 7.37 4.59
C LEU A 39 0.00 8.06 3.48
N LEU A 40 0.41 7.31 2.45
CA LEU A 40 1.13 7.85 1.30
C LEU A 40 0.40 9.07 0.70
N PRO A 41 1.14 10.12 0.30
CA PRO A 41 2.59 10.18 0.12
C PRO A 41 3.41 10.46 1.40
N LYS A 42 2.78 10.57 2.59
CA LYS A 42 3.54 10.79 3.83
C LYS A 42 4.42 9.58 4.16
N TYR A 43 5.60 9.85 4.70
CA TYR A 43 6.51 8.85 5.27
C TYR A 43 6.85 7.67 4.34
N LYS A 44 7.31 7.95 3.11
CA LYS A 44 7.99 6.92 2.29
C LYS A 44 9.21 6.36 3.01
N GLY A 45 9.55 5.10 2.74
CA GLY A 45 10.67 4.40 3.36
C GLY A 45 10.39 3.94 4.79
N LEU A 46 11.42 3.95 5.64
CA LEU A 46 11.39 3.29 6.95
C LEU A 46 10.88 4.19 8.09
N ASP A 47 10.68 3.56 9.25
CA ASP A 47 10.36 4.20 10.54
C ASP A 47 9.11 5.09 10.52
N THR A 48 8.10 4.71 9.74
CA THR A 48 6.90 5.51 9.49
C THR A 48 6.13 5.86 10.78
N HIS A 49 5.98 4.90 11.69
CA HIS A 49 5.27 5.08 12.97
C HIS A 49 5.95 6.13 13.85
N ARG A 50 7.28 6.02 14.00
CA ARG A 50 8.07 6.97 14.80
C ARG A 50 7.95 8.37 14.22
N ARG A 51 8.09 8.51 12.89
CA ARG A 51 8.00 9.79 12.19
C ARG A 51 6.61 10.42 12.34
N ALA A 52 5.53 9.64 12.29
CA ALA A 52 4.18 10.14 12.51
C ALA A 52 3.99 10.69 13.94
N LEU A 53 4.49 9.97 14.96
CA LEU A 53 4.42 10.41 16.36
C LEU A 53 5.28 11.66 16.61
N GLU A 54 6.51 11.68 16.11
CA GLU A 54 7.43 12.83 16.25
C GLU A 54 6.90 14.09 15.55
N ALA A 55 6.18 13.93 14.43
CA ALA A 55 5.53 15.03 13.74
C ALA A 55 4.25 15.52 14.43
N GLY A 56 3.74 14.80 15.45
CA GLY A 56 2.48 15.12 16.11
C GLY A 56 1.26 14.96 15.20
N ASP A 57 1.29 14.01 14.27
CA ASP A 57 0.15 13.74 13.38
C ASP A 57 -1.09 13.30 14.19
N SER A 58 -2.26 13.79 13.79
CA SER A 58 -3.54 13.38 14.37
C SER A 58 -4.13 12.11 13.75
N GLU A 59 -3.61 11.68 12.59
CA GLU A 59 -4.04 10.48 11.88
C GLU A 59 -2.82 9.69 11.36
N HIS A 60 -2.92 8.37 11.38
CA HIS A 60 -1.96 7.45 10.75
C HIS A 60 -2.70 6.30 10.07
N GLY A 61 -1.97 5.42 9.40
CA GLY A 61 -2.58 4.31 8.67
C GLY A 61 -1.62 3.54 7.80
N CYS A 62 -2.16 2.85 6.80
CA CYS A 62 -1.42 2.11 5.79
C CYS A 62 -2.03 2.31 4.39
N SER A 63 -1.20 2.10 3.37
CA SER A 63 -1.54 2.24 1.96
C SER A 63 -1.20 0.98 1.18
N VAL A 64 -2.15 0.46 0.40
CA VAL A 64 -1.86 -0.51 -0.67
C VAL A 64 -1.69 0.28 -1.96
N HIS A 65 -0.60 0.03 -2.69
CA HIS A 65 -0.31 0.73 -3.93
C HIS A 65 0.26 -0.21 -5.01
N PHE A 66 0.09 0.19 -6.27
CA PHE A 66 0.84 -0.43 -7.36
C PHE A 66 2.30 -0.03 -7.26
N VAL A 67 3.20 -1.00 -7.45
CA VAL A 67 4.64 -0.73 -7.42
C VAL A 67 5.07 -0.13 -8.75
N THR A 68 5.81 0.98 -8.68
CA THR A 68 6.51 1.60 -9.80
C THR A 68 8.01 1.64 -9.51
N GLU A 69 8.81 2.16 -10.45
CA GLU A 69 10.26 2.29 -10.25
C GLU A 69 10.61 3.31 -9.17
N GLU A 70 9.65 4.18 -8.81
CA GLU A 70 9.77 5.09 -7.69
C GLU A 70 9.45 4.38 -6.36
N LEU A 71 10.37 4.47 -5.40
CA LEU A 71 10.19 3.94 -4.05
C LEU A 71 8.92 4.52 -3.41
N ASP A 72 8.00 3.64 -3.02
CA ASP A 72 6.70 3.97 -2.41
C ASP A 72 5.95 5.10 -3.14
N GLY A 73 6.13 5.20 -4.47
CA GLY A 73 5.66 6.31 -5.29
C GLY A 73 4.57 5.97 -6.30
N GLY A 74 4.23 4.69 -6.43
CA GLY A 74 3.23 4.27 -7.39
C GLY A 74 1.78 4.60 -6.97
N PRO A 75 0.82 4.50 -7.91
CA PRO A 75 -0.57 4.87 -7.65
C PRO A 75 -1.18 4.10 -6.48
N VAL A 76 -1.71 4.84 -5.51
CA VAL A 76 -2.37 4.29 -4.34
C VAL A 76 -3.73 3.72 -4.75
N ALA A 77 -3.98 2.47 -4.37
CA ALA A 77 -5.23 1.78 -4.62
C ALA A 77 -6.20 1.93 -3.45
N LEU A 78 -5.70 1.79 -2.22
CA LEU A 78 -6.51 1.70 -1.02
C LEU A 78 -5.72 2.23 0.19
N GLN A 79 -6.37 3.00 1.04
CA GLN A 79 -5.84 3.43 2.33
C GLN A 79 -6.80 3.03 3.44
N ALA A 80 -6.22 2.61 4.58
CA ALA A 80 -6.92 2.63 5.85
C ALA A 80 -6.32 3.71 6.73
N ALA A 81 -7.16 4.60 7.25
CA ALA A 81 -6.76 5.69 8.12
C ALA A 81 -7.50 5.62 9.46
N PHE A 82 -6.81 6.04 10.51
CA PHE A 82 -7.34 6.12 11.85
C PHE A 82 -6.71 7.26 12.66
N SER A 83 -7.43 7.76 13.67
CA SER A 83 -6.90 8.81 14.55
C SER A 83 -5.85 8.28 15.52
N ILE A 84 -4.76 9.03 15.71
CA ILE A 84 -3.77 8.78 16.76
C ILE A 84 -4.34 9.33 18.07
N GLY A 85 -4.44 8.49 19.10
CA GLY A 85 -4.84 8.90 20.45
C GLY A 85 -3.67 9.50 21.23
N ASN A 86 -4.00 10.28 22.27
CA ASN A 86 -3.02 11.03 23.08
C ASN A 86 -2.01 10.15 23.84
N GLU A 87 -2.30 8.87 24.04
CA GLU A 87 -1.45 7.93 24.81
C GLU A 87 -0.70 6.94 23.90
N ASN A 88 -0.75 7.12 22.58
CA ASN A 88 -0.17 6.15 21.66
C ASN A 88 1.36 6.15 21.73
N ASN A 89 1.93 5.03 22.15
CA ASN A 89 3.34 4.71 21.94
C ASN A 89 3.55 3.99 20.58
N ILE A 90 4.81 3.78 20.21
CA ILE A 90 5.18 3.14 18.93
C ILE A 90 4.58 1.73 18.81
N ASP A 91 4.55 0.94 19.88
CA ASP A 91 4.07 -0.45 19.83
C ASP A 91 2.55 -0.52 19.60
N ALA A 92 1.80 0.36 20.27
CA ALA A 92 0.36 0.50 20.09
C ALA A 92 0.04 0.96 18.65
N LEU A 93 0.81 1.93 18.13
CA LEU A 93 0.63 2.42 16.78
C LEU A 93 0.95 1.34 15.74
N THR A 94 2.06 0.63 15.90
CA THR A 94 2.46 -0.50 15.04
C THR A 94 1.38 -1.58 15.02
N SER A 95 0.88 -1.99 16.20
CA SER A 95 -0.16 -3.02 16.31
C SER A 95 -1.46 -2.61 15.61
N ARG A 96 -1.85 -1.33 15.73
CA ARG A 96 -3.03 -0.80 15.06
C ARG A 96 -2.86 -0.71 13.55
N VAL A 97 -1.67 -0.35 13.06
CA VAL A 97 -1.37 -0.39 11.62
C VAL A 97 -1.43 -1.83 11.11
N HIS A 98 -0.80 -2.80 11.77
CA HIS A 98 -0.88 -4.20 11.34
C HIS A 98 -2.33 -4.72 11.28
N ALA A 99 -3.17 -4.35 12.24
CA ALA A 99 -4.59 -4.69 12.21
C ALA A 99 -5.29 -4.08 10.97
N ALA A 100 -4.95 -2.84 10.61
CA ALA A 100 -5.45 -2.19 9.40
C ALA A 100 -4.96 -2.89 8.12
N GLU A 101 -3.68 -3.27 8.07
CA GLU A 101 -3.06 -3.96 6.93
C GLU A 101 -3.74 -5.30 6.65
N HIS A 102 -4.04 -6.07 7.71
CA HIS A 102 -4.78 -7.33 7.61
C HIS A 102 -6.20 -7.17 7.08
N VAL A 103 -6.78 -5.97 7.14
CA VAL A 103 -8.09 -5.67 6.54
C VAL A 103 -7.92 -5.28 5.07
N ILE A 104 -7.08 -4.29 4.79
CA ILE A 104 -7.05 -3.69 3.45
C ILE A 104 -6.25 -4.48 2.43
N TYR A 105 -5.21 -5.21 2.84
CA TYR A 105 -4.40 -5.93 1.87
C TYR A 105 -5.18 -7.07 1.20
N PRO A 106 -5.86 -7.95 1.96
CA PRO A 106 -6.72 -8.97 1.36
C PRO A 106 -7.87 -8.39 0.53
N LEU A 107 -8.41 -7.22 0.93
CA LEU A 107 -9.47 -6.54 0.17
C LEU A 107 -8.97 -6.08 -1.20
N ALA A 108 -7.80 -5.46 -1.27
CA ALA A 108 -7.19 -5.06 -2.54
C ALA A 108 -6.89 -6.28 -3.43
N VAL A 109 -6.40 -7.37 -2.84
CA VAL A 109 -6.18 -8.65 -3.56
C VAL A 109 -7.49 -9.19 -4.13
N ARG A 110 -8.57 -9.19 -3.34
CA ARG A 110 -9.90 -9.61 -3.79
C ARG A 110 -10.36 -8.76 -4.98
N TRP A 111 -10.31 -7.42 -4.86
CA TRP A 111 -10.73 -6.55 -5.96
C TRP A 111 -9.90 -6.74 -7.22
N PHE A 112 -8.59 -7.00 -7.09
CA PHE A 112 -7.75 -7.32 -8.22
C PHE A 112 -8.16 -8.65 -8.87
N ALA A 113 -8.38 -9.69 -8.06
CA ALA A 113 -8.80 -11.02 -8.52
C ALA A 113 -10.20 -11.00 -9.19
N GLU A 114 -11.09 -10.12 -8.74
CA GLU A 114 -12.41 -9.88 -9.33
C GLU A 114 -12.34 -9.01 -10.61
N GLY A 115 -11.15 -8.53 -11.00
CA GLY A 115 -10.96 -7.64 -12.16
C GLY A 115 -11.42 -6.20 -11.93
N ARG A 116 -11.82 -5.86 -10.70
CA ARG A 116 -12.35 -4.56 -10.31
C ARG A 116 -11.25 -3.53 -10.09
N LEU A 117 -10.16 -3.94 -9.43
CA LEU A 117 -8.98 -3.10 -9.20
C LEU A 117 -7.93 -3.36 -10.27
N ARG A 118 -7.46 -2.31 -10.94
CA ARG A 118 -6.38 -2.40 -11.93
C ARG A 118 -5.60 -1.10 -12.04
N LEU A 119 -4.42 -1.18 -12.64
CA LEU A 119 -3.64 -0.01 -13.03
C LEU A 119 -4.06 0.45 -14.43
N GLY A 120 -4.67 1.64 -14.53
CA GLY A 120 -4.95 2.31 -15.79
C GLY A 120 -3.84 3.26 -16.21
N ALA A 121 -4.00 3.90 -17.38
CA ALA A 121 -3.02 4.84 -17.93
C ALA A 121 -2.79 6.09 -17.05
N GLN A 122 -3.79 6.48 -16.26
CA GLN A 122 -3.76 7.69 -15.42
C GLN A 122 -3.57 7.40 -13.93
N GLY A 123 -3.60 6.12 -13.51
CA GLY A 123 -3.52 5.75 -12.10
C GLY A 123 -4.29 4.48 -11.77
N ALA A 124 -4.51 4.23 -10.47
CA ALA A 124 -5.30 3.09 -10.01
C ALA A 124 -6.78 3.31 -10.33
N MET A 125 -7.45 2.26 -10.79
CA MET A 125 -8.88 2.27 -11.13
C MET A 125 -9.61 1.20 -10.32
N LEU A 126 -10.80 1.53 -9.82
CA LEU A 126 -11.72 0.60 -9.18
C LEU A 126 -13.06 0.67 -9.91
N ASP A 127 -13.58 -0.47 -10.38
CA ASP A 127 -14.85 -0.56 -11.11
C ASP A 127 -14.90 0.44 -12.30
N ASP A 128 -13.81 0.47 -13.08
CA ASP A 128 -13.61 1.38 -14.22
C ASP A 128 -13.52 2.88 -13.86
N ILE A 129 -13.52 3.24 -12.58
CA ILE A 129 -13.44 4.63 -12.11
C ILE A 129 -12.01 4.93 -11.64
N LEU A 130 -11.44 6.03 -12.12
CA LEU A 130 -10.15 6.53 -11.64
C LEU A 130 -10.24 6.90 -10.17
N LEU A 131 -9.35 6.34 -9.36
CA LEU A 131 -9.25 6.66 -7.94
C LEU A 131 -8.52 8.00 -7.73
N PRO A 132 -8.81 8.72 -6.64
CA PRO A 132 -8.02 9.88 -6.26
C PRO A 132 -6.58 9.46 -5.93
N VAL A 133 -5.66 10.42 -5.82
CA VAL A 133 -4.24 10.16 -5.52
C VAL A 133 -4.01 9.39 -4.21
N THR A 134 -4.96 9.46 -3.28
CA THR A 134 -4.99 8.73 -2.00
C THR A 134 -5.56 7.31 -2.12
N GLY A 135 -6.04 6.91 -3.30
CA GLY A 135 -6.80 5.67 -3.46
C GLY A 135 -8.18 5.72 -2.82
N HIS A 136 -8.85 4.57 -2.76
CA HIS A 136 -10.07 4.42 -1.98
C HIS A 136 -9.76 4.52 -0.48
N LEU A 137 -10.50 5.31 0.30
CA LEU A 137 -10.22 5.52 1.72
C LEU A 137 -11.22 4.75 2.59
N ILE A 138 -10.71 3.96 3.52
CA ILE A 138 -11.47 3.33 4.60
C ILE A 138 -11.05 3.97 5.93
N ARG A 139 -12.04 4.37 6.75
CA ARG A 139 -11.82 4.88 8.11
C ARG A 139 -12.12 3.78 9.12
N ILE A 140 -11.17 3.54 10.03
CA ILE A 140 -11.22 2.48 11.06
C ILE A 140 -10.77 2.97 12.44
#